data_AF-A0A328YIJ8-F1
#
_entry.id   AF-A0A328YIJ8-F1
#
_cell.length_a   1.000
_cell.length_b   1.000
_cell.length_c   1.000
_cell.angle_alpha   90.00
_cell.angle_beta   90.00
_cell.angle_gamma   90.00
#
_symmetry.space_group_name_H-M   'P 1'
#
loop_
_entity.id
_entity.type
_entity.pdbx_description
1 polymer ?
#
loop_
_entity_poly.entity_id
_entity_poly.type
_entity_poly.pdbx_seq_one_letter_code
_entity_poly.pdbx_strand_id
1 'polypeptide(L)'
;MLFIHIDRIYLDEMAGLINRKDNRPTKTWCQKNNVKVYKDTTGEFVYRSEFELANDMPLILDLKLVHGKDWEQYYEEHLKGTLYKLLDFKSDKPNKNNGYIPKGEISKKLFGGS
;
A
#
# COMPACT_ATOMS: atom_id res chain seq x y z
N MET A 1 -9.63 24.68 -22.93
CA MET A 1 -8.89 24.57 -21.65
C MET A 1 -9.48 23.40 -20.89
N LEU A 2 -8.76 22.28 -20.76
CA LEU A 2 -9.16 21.20 -19.86
C LEU A 2 -8.84 21.68 -18.44
N PHE A 3 -9.86 22.03 -17.67
CA PHE A 3 -9.71 22.24 -16.24
C PHE A 3 -9.45 20.86 -15.62
N ILE A 4 -8.21 20.59 -15.25
CA ILE A 4 -7.86 19.44 -14.43
C ILE A 4 -8.51 19.72 -13.06
N HIS A 5 -9.65 19.09 -12.79
CA HIS A 5 -10.31 19.21 -11.50
C HIS A 5 -9.47 18.46 -10.48
N ILE A 6 -8.77 19.19 -9.63
CA ILE A 6 -7.99 18.59 -8.55
C ILE A 6 -8.94 18.40 -7.37
N ASP A 7 -9.34 17.14 -7.16
CA ASP A 7 -10.25 16.78 -6.10
C ASP A 7 -9.57 16.80 -4.73
N ARG A 8 -10.31 17.24 -3.72
CA ARG A 8 -9.83 17.45 -2.35
C ARG A 8 -10.60 16.52 -1.42
N ILE A 9 -9.94 16.10 -0.35
CA ILE A 9 -10.58 15.40 0.75
C ILE A 9 -10.14 16.02 2.07
N TYR A 10 -11.10 16.35 2.93
CA TYR A 10 -10.81 16.98 4.21
C TYR A 10 -10.39 15.94 5.26
N LEU A 11 -9.62 16.38 6.27
CA LEU A 11 -9.04 15.49 7.29
C LEU A 11 -10.09 14.76 8.13
N ASP A 12 -11.27 15.34 8.30
CA ASP A 12 -12.42 14.74 8.98
C ASP A 12 -13.02 13.59 8.17
N GLU A 13 -13.20 13.78 6.86
CA GLU A 13 -13.63 12.74 5.93
C GLU A 13 -12.60 11.60 5.84
N MET A 14 -11.31 11.95 5.74
CA MET A 14 -10.22 10.99 5.73
C MET A 14 -10.16 10.14 7.00
N ALA A 15 -10.48 10.73 8.16
CA ALA A 15 -10.36 10.03 9.45
C ALA A 15 -11.16 8.72 9.43
N GLY A 16 -12.38 8.74 8.86
CA GLY A 16 -13.20 7.54 8.70
C GLY A 16 -12.56 6.48 7.80
N LEU A 17 -11.90 6.90 6.72
CA LEU A 17 -11.29 5.99 5.73
C LEU A 17 -10.06 5.25 6.27
N ILE A 18 -9.27 5.92 7.12
CA ILE A 18 -8.06 5.33 7.74
C ILE A 18 -8.30 4.85 9.18
N ASN A 19 -9.56 4.71 9.58
CA ASN A 19 -10.00 4.25 10.89
C ASN A 19 -9.36 5.04 12.06
N ARG A 20 -9.40 6.36 11.97
CA ARG A 20 -8.94 7.32 12.99
C ARG A 20 -10.11 8.10 13.57
N LYS A 21 -9.95 8.53 14.82
CA LYS A 21 -11.01 9.18 15.59
C LYS A 21 -11.17 10.67 15.28
N ASP A 22 -10.08 11.34 14.93
CA ASP A 22 -10.02 12.81 14.84
C ASP A 22 -8.90 13.29 13.90
N ASN A 23 -8.88 14.59 13.60
CA ASN A 23 -7.97 15.17 12.63
C ASN A 23 -6.50 15.12 13.06
N ARG A 24 -6.21 15.11 14.37
CA ARG A 24 -4.83 15.08 14.88
C ARG A 24 -4.07 13.80 14.47
N PRO A 25 -4.56 12.57 14.76
CA PRO A 25 -3.93 11.36 14.28
C PRO A 25 -4.01 11.21 12.76
N THR A 26 -5.03 11.74 12.09
CA THR A 26 -5.08 11.76 10.62
C THR A 26 -3.94 12.60 10.04
N LYS A 27 -3.66 13.78 10.60
CA LYS A 27 -2.53 14.63 10.21
C LYS A 27 -1.18 13.94 10.44
N THR A 28 -1.03 13.26 11.58
CA THR A 28 0.17 12.43 11.84
C THR A 28 0.30 11.29 10.84
N TRP A 29 -0.81 10.67 10.43
CA TRP A 29 -0.80 9.64 9.39
C TRP A 29 -0.35 10.22 8.05
N CYS A 30 -0.85 11.40 7.64
CA CYS A 30 -0.42 12.05 6.40
C CYS A 30 1.09 12.31 6.39
N GLN A 31 1.63 12.85 7.49
CA GLN A 31 3.07 13.09 7.62
C GLN A 31 3.91 11.82 7.48
N LYS A 32 3.47 10.71 8.10
CA LYS A 32 4.18 9.43 8.01
C LYS A 32 4.16 8.82 6.61
N ASN A 33 3.13 9.10 5.83
CA ASN A 33 2.95 8.56 4.48
C ASN A 33 3.30 9.57 3.38
N ASN A 34 4.01 10.65 3.72
CA ASN A 34 4.42 11.71 2.77
C ASN A 34 3.25 12.38 2.02
N VAL A 35 2.06 12.43 2.62
CA VAL A 35 0.90 13.15 2.08
C VAL A 35 0.93 14.58 2.61
N LYS A 36 0.91 15.55 1.69
CA LYS A 36 0.96 16.97 2.07
C LYS A 36 -0.41 17.46 2.51
N VAL A 37 -0.46 18.04 3.70
CA VAL A 37 -1.66 18.70 4.23
C VAL A 37 -1.64 20.16 3.83
N TYR A 38 -2.73 20.59 3.20
CA TYR A 38 -3.03 21.96 2.82
C TYR A 38 -4.09 22.54 3.75
N LYS A 39 -4.26 23.86 3.72
CA LYS A 39 -5.26 24.57 4.51
C LYS A 39 -5.91 25.65 3.68
N ASP A 40 -7.24 25.75 3.76
CA ASP A 40 -8.03 26.85 3.23
C ASP A 40 -8.93 27.46 4.34
N THR A 41 -9.90 28.27 3.95
CA THR A 41 -10.87 28.90 4.86
C THR A 41 -11.86 27.90 5.47
N THR A 42 -12.06 26.75 4.84
CA THR A 42 -13.03 25.73 5.22
C THR A 42 -12.40 24.70 6.16
N GLY A 43 -11.12 24.39 5.96
CA GLY A 43 -10.42 23.45 6.82
C GLY A 43 -9.04 23.05 6.32
N GLU A 44 -8.54 21.97 6.90
CA GLU A 44 -7.31 21.31 6.46
C GLU A 44 -7.68 20.13 5.55
N PHE A 45 -7.02 20.01 4.39
CA PHE A 45 -7.34 19.03 3.35
C PHE A 45 -6.08 18.46 2.69
N VAL A 46 -6.25 17.40 1.92
CA VAL A 46 -5.22 16.84 1.03
C VAL A 46 -5.81 16.65 -0.38
N TYR A 47 -4.98 16.42 -1.37
CA TYR A 47 -5.47 16.00 -2.68
C TYR A 47 -5.86 14.53 -2.65
N ARG A 48 -7.07 14.22 -3.16
CA ARG A 48 -7.63 12.86 -3.09
C ARG A 48 -6.70 11.82 -3.71
N SER A 49 -6.11 12.13 -4.85
CA SER A 49 -5.17 11.22 -5.54
C SER A 49 -3.91 10.91 -4.73
N GLU A 50 -3.39 11.89 -3.97
CA GLU A 50 -2.21 11.67 -3.10
C GLU A 50 -2.58 10.79 -1.91
N PHE A 51 -3.78 11.00 -1.36
CA PHE A 51 -4.31 10.17 -0.28
C PHE A 51 -4.54 8.73 -0.73
N GLU A 52 -5.24 8.51 -1.83
CA GLU A 52 -5.56 7.18 -2.35
C GLU A 52 -4.28 6.39 -2.64
N LEU A 53 -3.31 7.00 -3.33
CA LEU A 53 -2.01 6.37 -3.58
C LEU A 53 -1.31 5.97 -2.28
N ALA A 54 -1.27 6.86 -1.29
CA ALA A 54 -0.64 6.58 0.00
C ALA A 54 -1.36 5.48 0.79
N ASN A 55 -2.69 5.44 0.71
CA ASN A 55 -3.52 4.45 1.36
C ASN A 55 -3.38 3.05 0.71
N ASP A 56 -3.24 3.01 -0.61
CA ASP A 56 -3.09 1.77 -1.38
C ASP A 56 -1.64 1.27 -1.41
N MET A 57 -0.67 2.11 -1.04
CA MET A 57 0.76 1.78 -1.10
C MET A 57 1.15 0.49 -0.37
N PRO A 58 0.65 0.18 0.84
CA PRO A 58 0.95 -1.09 1.51
C PRO A 58 0.54 -2.32 0.68
N LEU A 59 -0.63 -2.26 0.03
CA LEU A 59 -1.10 -3.32 -0.86
C LEU A 59 -0.23 -3.40 -2.12
N ILE A 60 0.06 -2.26 -2.75
CA ILE A 60 0.92 -2.20 -3.94
C ILE A 60 2.30 -2.82 -3.67
N LEU A 61 2.90 -2.53 -2.51
CA LEU A 61 4.20 -3.07 -2.12
C LEU A 61 4.15 -4.60 -1.92
N ASP A 62 3.09 -5.12 -1.31
CA ASP A 62 2.92 -6.56 -1.13
C ASP A 62 2.72 -7.27 -2.48
N LEU A 63 1.88 -6.71 -3.36
CA LEU A 63 1.67 -7.24 -4.71
C LEU A 63 2.96 -7.25 -5.52
N LYS A 64 3.76 -6.18 -5.46
CA LYS A 64 5.10 -6.12 -6.09
C LYS A 64 6.01 -7.22 -5.56
N LEU A 65 5.98 -7.48 -4.27
CA LEU A 65 6.79 -8.51 -3.63
C LEU A 65 6.36 -9.93 -4.02
N VAL A 66 5.05 -10.17 -4.16
CA VAL A 66 4.48 -11.51 -4.39
C VAL A 66 4.39 -11.87 -5.87
N HIS A 67 4.08 -10.90 -6.73
CA HIS A 67 3.76 -11.12 -8.14
C HIS A 67 4.80 -10.49 -9.10
N GLY A 68 5.80 -9.79 -8.57
CA GLY A 68 6.90 -9.27 -9.36
C GLY A 68 6.42 -8.30 -10.44
N LYS A 69 6.56 -8.68 -11.72
CA LYS A 69 6.17 -7.85 -12.87
C LYS A 69 4.65 -7.77 -13.08
N ASP A 70 3.90 -8.77 -12.63
CA ASP A 70 2.46 -8.86 -12.87
C ASP A 70 1.63 -8.09 -11.84
N TRP A 71 2.28 -7.40 -10.88
CA TRP A 71 1.61 -6.75 -9.75
C TRP A 71 0.52 -5.75 -10.15
N GLU A 72 0.69 -5.05 -11.28
CA GLU A 72 -0.30 -4.09 -11.80
C GLU A 72 -1.61 -4.78 -12.17
N GLN A 73 -1.53 -5.94 -12.83
CA GLN A 73 -2.70 -6.71 -13.23
C GLN A 73 -3.47 -7.20 -12.00
N TYR A 74 -2.76 -7.65 -10.95
CA TYR A 74 -3.38 -8.02 -9.67
C TYR A 74 -4.04 -6.82 -8.99
N TYR A 75 -3.39 -5.66 -9.02
CA TYR A 75 -3.94 -4.44 -8.44
C TYR A 75 -5.21 -3.97 -9.17
N GLU A 76 -5.22 -3.99 -10.50
CA GLU A 76 -6.40 -3.65 -11.29
C GLU A 76 -7.58 -4.58 -11.02
N GLU A 77 -7.35 -5.90 -11.00
CA GLU A 77 -8.41 -6.86 -10.72
C GLU A 77 -8.88 -6.78 -9.26
N HIS A 78 -8.01 -6.40 -8.33
CA HIS A 78 -8.40 -6.07 -6.96
C HIS A 78 -9.36 -4.87 -6.92
N LEU A 79 -9.03 -3.77 -7.62
CA LEU A 79 -9.91 -2.60 -7.72
C LEU A 79 -11.26 -2.91 -8.39
N LYS A 80 -11.27 -3.82 -9.36
CA LYS A 80 -12.49 -4.29 -10.05
C LYS A 80 -13.30 -5.32 -9.23
N GLY A 81 -12.77 -5.82 -8.12
CA GLY A 81 -13.38 -6.90 -7.33
C GLY A 81 -13.40 -8.26 -8.04
N THR A 82 -12.54 -8.45 -9.04
CA THR A 82 -12.49 -9.65 -9.90
C THR A 82 -11.22 -10.48 -9.73
N LEU A 83 -10.56 -10.35 -8.56
CA LEU A 83 -9.31 -11.02 -8.22
C LEU A 83 -9.35 -12.56 -8.43
N TYR A 84 -10.51 -13.20 -8.25
CA TYR A 84 -10.71 -14.64 -8.46
C TYR A 84 -10.32 -15.10 -9.88
N LYS A 85 -10.38 -14.22 -10.89
CA LYS A 85 -10.01 -14.53 -12.27
C LYS A 85 -8.51 -14.80 -12.44
N LEU A 86 -7.68 -14.35 -11.49
CA LEU A 86 -6.23 -14.54 -11.53
C LEU A 86 -5.77 -15.81 -10.81
N LEU A 87 -6.68 -16.61 -10.25
CA LEU A 87 -6.33 -17.88 -9.59
C LEU A 87 -5.70 -18.90 -10.57
N ASP A 88 -6.14 -18.88 -11.83
CA ASP A 88 -5.63 -19.76 -12.89
C ASP A 88 -4.39 -19.20 -13.58
N PHE A 89 -3.99 -17.96 -13.26
CA PHE A 89 -2.82 -17.33 -13.83
C PHE A 89 -1.54 -17.93 -13.23
N LYS A 90 -0.78 -18.67 -14.04
CA LYS A 90 0.59 -19.07 -13.70
C LYS A 90 1.50 -17.85 -13.81
N SER A 91 1.52 -17.01 -12.78
CA SER A 91 2.52 -15.94 -12.67
C SER A 91 3.90 -16.55 -12.39
N ASP A 92 4.94 -16.01 -13.00
CA ASP A 92 6.34 -16.26 -12.63
C ASP A 92 6.60 -15.63 -11.25
N LYS A 93 6.08 -16.29 -10.21
CA LYS A 93 6.25 -15.81 -8.83
C LYS A 93 7.75 -15.71 -8.56
N PRO A 94 8.25 -14.56 -8.07
CA PRO A 94 9.63 -14.47 -7.61
C PRO A 94 9.86 -15.61 -6.60
N ASN A 95 10.90 -16.39 -6.83
CA ASN A 95 11.24 -17.55 -6.03
C ASN A 95 11.57 -17.08 -4.60
N LYS A 96 10.57 -17.01 -3.72
CA LYS A 96 10.78 -16.72 -2.31
C LYS A 96 11.50 -17.93 -1.75
N ASN A 97 12.82 -17.80 -1.58
CA ASN A 97 13.60 -18.71 -0.75
C ASN A 97 13.07 -18.60 0.69
N ASN A 98 11.98 -19.33 0.99
CA ASN A 98 11.43 -19.51 2.34
C ASN A 98 12.28 -20.48 3.17
N GLY A 99 13.54 -20.70 2.77
CA GLY A 99 14.48 -21.48 3.53
C GLY A 99 14.75 -20.79 4.86
N TYR A 100 14.50 -21.51 5.95
CA TYR A 100 14.94 -21.07 7.27
C TYR A 100 16.46 -20.87 7.26
N ILE A 101 16.92 -19.64 7.50
CA ILE A 101 18.35 -19.34 7.68
C ILE A 101 18.66 -19.42 9.18
N PRO A 102 19.36 -20.47 9.66
CA PRO A 102 19.71 -20.59 11.06
C PRO A 102 20.58 -19.42 11.52
N LYS A 103 20.10 -18.66 12.51
CA LYS A 103 20.80 -17.46 13.03
C LYS A 103 21.88 -17.79 14.06
N GLY A 104 21.73 -18.89 14.80
CA GLY A 104 22.69 -19.31 15.85
C GLY A 104 23.79 -20.24 15.33
N GLU A 105 24.96 -20.23 15.97
CA GLU A 105 26.10 -21.09 15.58
C GLU A 105 25.76 -22.59 15.66
N ILE A 106 25.04 -23.01 16.69
CA ILE A 106 24.62 -24.41 16.87
C ILE A 106 23.67 -24.84 15.74
N SER A 107 22.69 -23.99 15.41
CA SER A 107 21.75 -24.26 14.33
C SER A 107 22.43 -24.26 12.94
N LYS A 108 23.48 -23.46 12.75
CA LYS A 108 24.28 -23.47 11.51
C LYS A 108 25.05 -24.78 11.35
N LYS A 109 25.64 -25.32 12.44
CA LYS A 109 26.35 -26.61 12.41
C LYS A 109 25.43 -27.81 12.18
N LEU A 110 24.19 -27.74 12.64
CA LEU A 110 23.23 -28.85 12.54
C LEU A 110 22.49 -28.91 11.19
N PHE A 111 22.21 -27.75 10.58
CA PHE A 111 21.37 -27.66 9.38
C PHE A 111 22.08 -27.04 8.17
N GLY A 112 23.23 -26.39 8.36
CA GLY A 112 24.12 -26.00 7.27
C GLY A 112 25.00 -27.17 6.90
N GLY A 113 24.53 -28.01 5.97
CA GLY A 113 25.32 -29.12 5.43
C GLY A 113 26.70 -28.67 4.91
N SER A 114 27.67 -29.60 4.96
CA SER A 114 29.06 -29.45 4.50
C SER A 114 29.21 -28.92 3.08
#